data_AF-A0A544QU27-F1
#
_entry.id   AF-A0A544QU27-F1
#
_cell.length_a   1.000
_cell.length_b   1.000
_cell.length_c   1.000
_cell.angle_alpha   90.00
_cell.angle_beta   90.00
_cell.angle_gamma   90.00
#
_symmetry.space_group_name_H-M   'P 1'
#
loop_
_entity.id
_entity.type
_entity.pdbx_description
1 polymer ?
#
loop_
_entity_poly.entity_id
_entity_poly.type
_entity_poly.pdbx_seq_one_letter_code
_entity_poly.pdbx_strand_id
1 'polypeptide(L)'
;MNKENILENYFRLLTLTFWPIIWYKWVFISSKDLERVLFFSYASIALIYVIYFSYTYIKSSDSIKPSLMFAYRLSSIATFIITILSFVLFPKSIFLLYAKIIVLFIYLYFSYKEVYRRKNEEGVVGIMSFLLLLIFTIFY
;
A
#
# COMPACT_ATOMS: atom_id res chain seq x y z
N MET A 1 2.88 -26.15 1.85
CA MET A 1 2.81 -24.74 2.27
C MET A 1 1.52 -24.14 1.71
N ASN A 2 0.62 -23.62 2.55
CA ASN A 2 -0.73 -23.24 2.12
C ASN A 2 -0.68 -21.98 1.23
N LYS A 3 -1.43 -21.94 0.10
CA LYS A 3 -1.37 -20.82 -0.88
C LYS A 3 -1.70 -19.47 -0.25
N GLU A 4 -2.56 -19.47 0.77
CA GLU A 4 -2.95 -18.29 1.55
C GLU A 4 -1.77 -17.70 2.32
N ASN A 5 -0.91 -18.53 2.94
CA ASN A 5 0.29 -18.07 3.65
C ASN A 5 1.31 -17.41 2.73
N ILE A 6 1.41 -17.87 1.47
CA ILE A 6 2.33 -17.26 0.49
C ILE A 6 1.88 -15.85 0.14
N LEU A 7 0.57 -15.67 -0.11
CA LEU A 7 -0.02 -14.36 -0.41
C LEU A 7 0.11 -13.39 0.76
N GLU A 8 -0.14 -13.87 1.98
CA GLU A 8 0.01 -13.06 3.18
C GLU A 8 1.46 -12.63 3.41
N ASN A 9 2.41 -13.56 3.31
CA ASN A 9 3.82 -13.23 3.45
C ASN A 9 4.31 -12.25 2.37
N TYR A 10 3.83 -12.40 1.13
CA TYR A 10 4.15 -11.46 0.05
C TYR A 10 3.64 -10.05 0.38
N PHE A 11 2.38 -9.94 0.83
CA PHE A 11 1.80 -8.66 1.22
C PHE A 11 2.55 -8.00 2.39
N ARG A 12 2.93 -8.80 3.40
CA ARG A 12 3.77 -8.33 4.52
C ARG A 12 5.13 -7.82 4.03
N LEU A 13 5.76 -8.53 3.09
CA LEU A 13 7.03 -8.11 2.49
C LEU A 13 6.89 -6.77 1.75
N LEU A 14 5.84 -6.59 0.94
CA LEU A 14 5.54 -5.30 0.29
C LEU A 14 5.37 -4.16 1.29
N THR A 15 4.63 -4.42 2.36
CA THR A 15 4.41 -3.42 3.43
C THR A 15 5.71 -3.08 4.15
N LEU A 16 6.57 -4.08 4.38
CA LEU A 16 7.84 -3.90 5.06
C LEU A 16 8.87 -3.17 4.19
N THR A 17 8.90 -3.40 2.88
CA THR A 17 9.81 -2.71 1.96
C THR A 17 9.39 -1.28 1.64
N PHE A 18 8.10 -0.96 1.78
CA PHE A 18 7.58 0.39 1.60
C PHE A 18 8.23 1.40 2.57
N TRP A 19 8.34 1.07 3.87
CA TRP A 19 8.82 2.00 4.88
C TRP A 19 10.29 2.43 4.72
N PRO A 20 11.25 1.53 4.46
CA PRO A 20 12.62 1.90 4.15
C PRO A 20 12.75 2.86 2.96
N ILE A 21 11.90 2.73 1.93
CA ILE A 21 11.92 3.63 0.77
C ILE A 21 11.54 5.06 1.19
N ILE A 22 10.49 5.20 2.00
CA ILE A 22 10.04 6.51 2.52
C ILE A 22 11.11 7.11 3.44
N TRP A 23 11.65 6.32 4.37
CA TRP A 23 12.74 6.76 5.27
C TRP A 23 13.99 7.17 4.51
N TYR A 24 14.36 6.43 3.47
CA TYR A 24 15.53 6.76 2.65
C TYR A 24 15.41 8.16 2.03
N LYS A 25 14.26 8.46 1.41
CA LYS A 25 14.00 9.79 0.81
C LYS A 25 13.99 10.92 1.85
N TRP A 26 13.57 10.63 3.08
CA TRP A 26 13.43 11.63 4.14
C TRP A 26 14.76 11.95 4.84
N VAL A 27 15.61 10.95 5.08
CA VAL A 27 16.86 11.11 5.84
C VAL A 27 18.05 11.43 4.92
N PHE A 28 18.11 10.86 3.72
CA PHE A 28 19.27 10.97 2.84
C PHE A 28 19.07 11.98 1.70
N ILE A 29 20.16 12.62 1.28
CA ILE A 29 20.19 13.43 0.06
C ILE A 29 20.17 12.48 -1.13
N SER A 30 18.96 12.20 -1.61
CA SER A 30 18.71 11.20 -2.63
C SER A 30 18.91 11.76 -4.04
N SER A 31 19.52 10.96 -4.94
CA SER A 31 19.66 11.30 -6.35
C SER A 31 18.40 10.94 -7.13
N LYS A 32 18.04 11.75 -8.14
CA LYS A 32 16.84 11.54 -8.97
C LYS A 32 16.81 10.18 -9.68
N ASP A 33 17.97 9.59 -9.96
CA ASP A 33 18.06 8.30 -10.65
C ASP A 33 17.81 7.14 -9.68
N LEU A 34 18.33 7.20 -8.45
CA LEU A 34 18.02 6.21 -7.42
C LEU A 34 16.52 6.21 -7.08
N GLU A 35 15.90 7.39 -7.02
CA GLU A 35 14.46 7.55 -6.76
C GLU A 35 13.59 6.86 -7.81
N ARG A 36 13.96 7.00 -9.08
CA ARG A 36 13.30 6.31 -10.18
C ARG A 36 13.47 4.80 -10.06
N VAL A 37 14.68 4.31 -9.79
CA VAL A 37 14.94 2.88 -9.62
C VAL A 37 14.14 2.29 -8.45
N LEU A 38 14.09 2.98 -7.30
CA LEU A 38 13.30 2.57 -6.13
C LEU A 38 11.81 2.51 -6.44
N PHE A 39 11.27 3.52 -7.12
CA PHE A 39 9.87 3.50 -7.54
C PHE A 39 9.56 2.36 -8.50
N PHE A 40 10.33 2.21 -9.59
CA PHE A 40 10.05 1.19 -10.61
C PHE A 40 10.23 -0.24 -10.09
N SER A 41 11.21 -0.48 -9.23
CA SER A 41 11.40 -1.78 -8.58
C SER A 41 10.23 -2.13 -7.66
N TYR A 42 9.82 -1.20 -6.80
CA TYR A 42 8.67 -1.40 -5.92
C TYR A 42 7.36 -1.59 -6.71
N ALA A 43 7.11 -0.74 -7.70
CA ALA A 43 5.90 -0.81 -8.53
C ALA A 43 5.81 -2.14 -9.30
N SER A 44 6.93 -2.64 -9.83
CA SER A 44 6.97 -3.94 -10.52
C SER A 44 6.59 -5.10 -9.61
N ILE A 45 7.16 -5.14 -8.39
CA ILE A 45 6.88 -6.20 -7.40
C ILE A 45 5.42 -6.12 -6.94
N ALA A 46 4.92 -4.90 -6.69
CA ALA A 46 3.52 -4.68 -6.33
C ALA A 46 2.55 -5.12 -7.44
N LEU A 47 2.89 -4.87 -8.70
CA LEU A 47 2.07 -5.26 -9.85
C LEU A 47 1.99 -6.78 -9.99
N ILE A 48 3.11 -7.50 -9.82
CA ILE A 48 3.15 -8.97 -9.79
C ILE A 48 2.21 -9.50 -8.70
N TYR A 49 2.24 -8.91 -7.50
CA TYR A 49 1.35 -9.29 -6.42
C TYR A 49 -0.12 -9.09 -6.79
N VAL A 50 -0.49 -7.93 -7.34
CA VAL A 50 -1.88 -7.62 -7.71
C VAL A 50 -2.41 -8.61 -8.75
N ILE A 51 -1.61 -8.95 -9.77
CA ILE A 51 -1.99 -9.95 -10.77
C ILE A 51 -2.21 -11.32 -10.11
N TYR A 52 -1.25 -11.79 -9.32
CA TYR A 52 -1.31 -13.10 -8.70
C TYR A 52 -2.47 -13.23 -7.69
N PHE A 53 -2.72 -12.17 -6.92
CA PHE A 53 -3.79 -12.12 -5.94
C PHE A 53 -5.17 -12.06 -6.61
N SER A 54 -5.31 -11.28 -7.69
CA SER A 54 -6.53 -11.21 -8.49
C SER A 54 -6.87 -12.55 -9.15
N TYR A 55 -5.86 -13.24 -9.70
CA TYR A 55 -6.04 -14.58 -10.27
C TYR A 55 -6.55 -15.57 -9.23
N THR A 56 -5.98 -15.54 -8.02
CA THR A 56 -6.40 -16.42 -6.92
C THR A 56 -7.80 -16.10 -6.44
N TYR A 57 -8.18 -14.81 -6.41
CA TYR A 57 -9.52 -14.34 -6.04
C TYR A 57 -10.60 -14.85 -7.01
N ILE A 58 -10.39 -14.73 -8.33
CA ILE A 58 -11.36 -15.19 -9.34
C ILE A 58 -11.58 -16.71 -9.25
N LYS A 59 -10.55 -17.45 -8.82
CA LYS A 59 -10.62 -18.91 -8.67
C LYS A 59 -11.30 -19.37 -7.39
N SER A 60 -11.44 -18.51 -6.37
CA SER A 60 -12.11 -18.84 -5.10
C SER A 60 -13.63 -18.61 -5.19
N SER A 61 -14.42 -19.63 -4.85
CA SER A 61 -15.88 -19.65 -5.02
C SER A 61 -16.68 -18.97 -3.88
N ASP A 62 -16.04 -18.71 -2.74
CA ASP A 62 -16.68 -18.01 -1.62
C ASP A 62 -16.68 -16.50 -1.83
N SER A 63 -17.85 -15.87 -1.97
CA SER A 63 -17.97 -14.54 -2.58
C SER A 63 -17.90 -13.35 -1.61
N ILE A 64 -17.92 -13.57 -0.29
CA ILE A 64 -18.10 -12.48 0.70
C ILE A 64 -16.86 -12.23 1.58
N LYS A 65 -16.16 -13.29 2.01
CA LYS A 65 -14.93 -13.15 2.82
C LYS A 65 -13.68 -12.78 2.01
N PRO A 66 -13.40 -13.27 0.81
CA PRO A 66 -12.21 -12.80 0.11
C PRO A 66 -12.38 -11.38 -0.43
N SER A 67 -13.61 -10.87 -0.62
CA SER A 67 -13.85 -9.57 -1.26
C SER A 67 -13.40 -8.36 -0.42
N LEU A 68 -13.63 -8.38 0.90
CA LEU A 68 -13.19 -7.28 1.76
C LEU A 68 -11.67 -7.25 1.95
N MET A 69 -11.09 -8.42 2.17
CA MET A 69 -9.64 -8.59 2.29
C MET A 69 -8.95 -8.23 0.98
N PHE A 70 -9.57 -8.56 -0.15
CA PHE A 70 -9.11 -8.15 -1.46
C PHE A 70 -9.12 -6.63 -1.62
N ALA A 71 -10.24 -5.99 -1.31
CA ALA A 71 -10.37 -4.53 -1.40
C ALA A 71 -9.41 -3.80 -0.45
N TYR A 72 -9.24 -4.31 0.78
CA TYR A 72 -8.24 -3.80 1.72
C TYR A 72 -6.84 -3.85 1.12
N ARG A 73 -6.34 -5.02 0.73
CA ARG A 73 -4.97 -5.16 0.21
C ARG A 73 -4.74 -4.37 -1.07
N LEU A 74 -5.74 -4.30 -1.96
CA LEU A 74 -5.68 -3.48 -3.17
C LEU A 74 -5.56 -1.99 -2.81
N SER A 75 -6.38 -1.51 -1.86
CA SER A 75 -6.33 -0.13 -1.39
C SER A 75 -5.01 0.22 -0.71
N SER A 76 -4.42 -0.70 0.06
CA SER A 76 -3.10 -0.53 0.68
C SER A 76 -2.02 -0.34 -0.38
N ILE A 77 -1.99 -1.23 -1.39
CA ILE A 77 -0.97 -1.19 -2.44
C ILE A 77 -1.13 0.06 -3.31
N ALA A 78 -2.36 0.43 -3.67
CA ALA A 78 -2.63 1.67 -4.38
C ALA A 78 -2.13 2.88 -3.59
N THR A 79 -2.40 2.92 -2.28
CA THR A 79 -1.92 3.98 -1.38
C THR A 79 -0.40 4.04 -1.35
N PHE A 80 0.28 2.90 -1.27
CA PHE A 80 1.74 2.84 -1.25
C PHE A 80 2.35 3.31 -2.56
N ILE A 81 1.84 2.85 -3.71
CA ILE A 81 2.33 3.27 -5.02
C ILE A 81 2.13 4.78 -5.21
N ILE A 82 0.93 5.30 -4.92
CA ILE A 82 0.63 6.73 -5.08
C ILE A 82 1.45 7.57 -4.10
N THR A 83 1.69 7.06 -2.88
CA THR A 83 2.55 7.75 -1.92
C THR A 83 3.99 7.83 -2.42
N ILE A 84 4.59 6.73 -2.90
CA ILE A 84 5.95 6.78 -3.45
C ILE A 84 5.98 7.69 -4.70
N LEU A 85 4.99 7.58 -5.59
CA LEU A 85 4.91 8.42 -6.78
C LEU A 85 4.84 9.92 -6.42
N SER A 86 3.99 10.29 -5.48
CA SER A 86 3.82 11.67 -5.03
C SER A 86 5.03 12.15 -4.23
N PHE A 87 5.52 11.37 -3.27
CA PHE A 87 6.55 11.82 -2.32
C PHE A 87 7.96 11.74 -2.89
N VAL A 88 8.27 10.67 -3.61
CA VAL A 88 9.61 10.41 -4.14
C VAL A 88 9.80 11.11 -5.48
N LEU A 89 8.91 10.91 -6.44
CA LEU A 89 9.10 11.40 -7.82
C LEU A 89 8.56 12.81 -8.09
N PHE A 90 7.37 13.13 -7.57
CA PHE A 90 6.68 14.38 -7.91
C PHE A 90 6.15 15.16 -6.69
N PRO A 91 7.02 15.56 -5.75
CA PRO A 91 6.61 16.18 -4.49
C PRO A 91 5.87 17.50 -4.67
N LYS A 92 6.11 18.22 -5.79
CA LYS A 92 5.49 19.53 -6.07
C LYS A 92 4.17 19.44 -6.84
N SER A 93 3.72 18.24 -7.21
CA SER A 93 2.50 18.07 -8.02
C SER A 93 1.26 18.12 -7.14
N ILE A 94 0.52 19.23 -7.22
CA ILE A 94 -0.74 19.45 -6.49
C ILE A 94 -1.78 18.36 -6.85
N PHE A 95 -1.84 17.96 -8.12
CA PHE A 95 -2.75 16.91 -8.57
C PHE A 95 -2.49 15.57 -7.86
N LEU A 96 -1.22 15.16 -7.76
CA LEU A 96 -0.85 13.91 -7.10
C LEU A 96 -1.06 13.96 -5.58
N LEU A 97 -0.92 15.15 -4.98
CA LEU A 97 -1.24 15.36 -3.57
C LEU A 97 -2.73 15.11 -3.29
N TYR A 98 -3.63 15.66 -4.08
CA TYR A 98 -5.07 15.39 -3.92
C TYR A 98 -5.40 13.92 -4.16
N ALA A 99 -4.83 13.30 -5.21
CA ALA A 99 -5.02 11.88 -5.47
C ALA A 99 -4.54 11.01 -4.29
N LYS A 100 -3.39 11.34 -3.70
CA LYS A 100 -2.85 10.68 -2.51
C LYS A 100 -3.81 10.76 -1.34
N ILE A 101 -4.35 11.95 -1.03
CA ILE A 101 -5.28 12.16 0.08
C ILE A 101 -6.55 11.32 -0.11
N ILE A 102 -7.15 11.35 -1.30
CA ILE A 102 -8.35 10.57 -1.61
C ILE A 102 -8.10 9.08 -1.38
N VAL A 103 -6.99 8.56 -1.91
CA VAL A 103 -6.66 7.13 -1.78
C VAL A 103 -6.31 6.77 -0.33
N LEU A 104 -5.71 7.67 0.45
CA LEU A 104 -5.49 7.50 1.89
C LEU A 104 -6.81 7.27 2.65
N PHE A 105 -7.84 8.07 2.35
CA PHE A 105 -9.15 7.93 2.99
C PHE A 105 -9.87 6.65 2.57
N ILE A 106 -9.74 6.23 1.31
CA ILE A 106 -10.26 4.94 0.84
C ILE A 106 -9.57 3.80 1.61
N TYR A 107 -8.25 3.89 1.79
CA TYR A 107 -7.50 2.91 2.57
C TYR A 107 -7.91 2.87 4.04
N LEU A 108 -8.13 4.03 4.67
CA LEU A 108 -8.68 4.09 6.03
C LEU A 108 -10.04 3.41 6.12
N TYR A 109 -10.94 3.66 5.16
CA TYR A 109 -12.27 3.06 5.14
C TYR A 109 -12.20 1.52 5.13
N PHE A 110 -11.38 0.94 4.26
CA PHE A 110 -11.22 -0.52 4.21
C PHE A 110 -10.51 -1.07 5.44
N SER A 111 -9.49 -0.36 5.96
CA SER A 111 -8.79 -0.73 7.19
C SER A 111 -9.75 -0.81 8.38
N TYR A 112 -10.58 0.23 8.57
CA TYR A 112 -11.58 0.29 9.63
C TYR A 112 -12.61 -0.85 9.52
N LYS A 113 -13.10 -1.09 8.30
CA LYS A 113 -14.06 -2.16 8.04
C LYS A 113 -13.48 -3.55 8.32
N GLU A 114 -12.18 -3.72 8.10
CA GLU A 114 -11.50 -4.99 8.36
C GLU A 114 -11.24 -5.23 9.86
N VAL A 115 -10.94 -4.18 10.63
CA VAL A 115 -10.91 -4.27 12.11
C VAL A 115 -12.29 -4.59 12.65
N TYR A 116 -13.32 -3.85 12.26
CA TYR A 116 -14.64 -3.97 12.88
C TYR A 116 -15.38 -5.26 12.50
N ARG A 117 -15.32 -5.70 11.23
CA ARG A 117 -16.06 -6.89 10.77
C ARG A 117 -15.30 -8.20 10.97
N ARG A 118 -13.96 -8.19 10.99
CA ARG A 118 -13.17 -9.42 11.11
C ARG A 118 -12.32 -9.53 12.36
N LYS A 119 -12.18 -8.45 13.14
CA LYS A 119 -11.21 -8.38 14.25
C LYS A 119 -9.80 -8.76 13.79
N ASN A 120 -9.46 -8.45 12.54
CA ASN A 120 -8.13 -8.72 11.98
C ASN A 120 -7.16 -7.62 12.43
N GLU A 121 -6.08 -8.01 13.08
CA GLU A 121 -5.02 -7.10 13.56
C GLU A 121 -4.33 -6.36 12.42
N GLU A 122 -4.30 -6.93 11.20
CA GLU A 122 -3.74 -6.26 10.02
C GLU A 122 -4.45 -4.94 9.72
N GLY A 123 -5.74 -4.82 10.02
CA GLY A 123 -6.49 -3.57 9.84
C GLY A 123 -6.05 -2.47 10.79
N VAL A 124 -5.58 -2.81 12.00
CA VAL A 124 -5.03 -1.85 12.96
C VAL A 124 -3.72 -1.26 12.44
N VAL A 125 -2.86 -2.11 11.89
CA VAL A 125 -1.63 -1.67 11.20
C VAL A 125 -1.96 -0.71 10.05
N GLY A 126 -3.07 -0.95 9.35
CA GLY A 126 -3.50 -0.06 8.29
C GLY A 126 -3.98 1.31 8.78
N ILE A 127 -4.70 1.37 9.90
CA ILE A 127 -5.08 2.63 10.54
C ILE A 127 -3.84 3.40 11.03
N MET A 128 -2.86 2.71 11.62
CA MET A 128 -1.60 3.33 12.06
C MET A 128 -0.80 3.86 10.85
N SER A 129 -0.76 3.09 9.76
CA SER A 129 -0.13 3.52 8.51
C SER A 129 -0.80 4.75 7.92
N PHE A 130 -2.14 4.82 7.94
CA PHE A 130 -2.89 6.00 7.53
C PHE A 130 -2.49 7.24 8.33
N LEU A 131 -2.47 7.15 9.67
CA LEU A 131 -2.10 8.27 10.54
C LEU A 131 -0.69 8.77 10.22
N LEU A 132 0.26 7.85 10.08
CA LEU A 132 1.64 8.21 9.78
C LEU A 132 1.78 8.85 8.40
N LEU A 133 1.12 8.30 7.38
CA LEU A 133 1.13 8.86 6.03
C LEU A 133 0.45 10.22 5.94
N LEU A 134 -0.58 10.46 6.75
CA LEU A 134 -1.25 11.75 6.83
C LEU A 134 -0.32 12.80 7.45
N ILE A 135 0.38 12.46 8.55
CA ILE A 135 1.43 13.29 9.14
C ILE A 135 2.49 13.62 8.08
N PHE A 136 3.02 12.61 7.37
CA PHE A 136 3.98 12.84 6.29
C PHE A 136 3.46 13.71 5.15
N THR A 137 2.14 13.74 4.92
CA THR A 137 1.55 14.58 3.87
C THR A 137 1.41 16.04 4.29
N ILE A 138 1.27 16.31 5.59
CA ILE A 138 1.10 17.67 6.12
C ILE A 138 2.45 18.34 6.34
N PHE A 139 3.44 17.59 6.82
CA PHE A 139 4.73 18.13 7.25
C PHE A 139 5.82 18.18 6.16
N TYR A 140 5.54 17.69 4.95
CA TYR A 140 6.48 17.65 3.83
C TYR A 140 5.87 18.32 2.60
#